data_AF-A0AAE0CHI2-F1
#
_entry.id   AF-A0AAE0CHI2-F1
#
_cell.length_a   1.000
_cell.length_b   1.000
_cell.length_c   1.000
_cell.angle_alpha   90.00
_cell.angle_beta   90.00
_cell.angle_gamma   90.00
#
_symmetry.space_group_name_H-M   'P 1'
#
loop_
_entity.id
_entity.type
_entity.pdbx_description
1 polymer ?
#
loop_
_entity_poly.entity_id
_entity_poly.type
_entity_poly.pdbx_seq_one_letter_code
_entity_poly.pdbx_strand_id
1 'polypeptide(L)'
;RAKQHLLGARPFFKCPELPTLRHTRARFDASSQRPPTPPFDPLQSIFASRRVDTDGQSLYAVETAFLRNLDLDWRRITKKTTFRKLELVAHAAWMRLRAQQACLTAIWGGAGRSGFGQHIQLSCKTWGSDSFDAYLGQIKEGLRKWYEGLCRIFVFYCMAGSTMGEKAFQMSLNQFSAFAKDARIPVEGSRHCRQSDLDTMFISTNYEEEKGTIESETNDDRSLMRFEFVEIVVRMALAKYVKNAEVPELHLAVERLCEETSASMPSEALLDTNEFRRTRLYVEAMHHTVSTNFELLEALYIYYKARSGSKQLRQEDFFQMVTALQLVGSELLSKREVKLAFVWSQLPVVDEINNLRRFTTLTLFDFIEALARMTDVLCPPTEEEITAYAGDEMTASSTTAALRDYYRRVAAGEPDRLRRLSRGFSTPNTRPLVSKFGALVQLLQAHAMGMTNSDNMRDAVKRLLALAKEGF
;
A
#
# COMPACT_ATOMS: atom_id res chain seq x y z
N ARG A 1 75.43 -42.98 -61.38
CA ARG A 1 75.97 -41.59 -61.30
C ARG A 1 74.81 -40.71 -60.83
N ALA A 2 74.60 -40.62 -59.51
CA ALA A 2 75.17 -39.58 -58.62
C ALA A 2 74.17 -38.41 -58.56
N LYS A 3 73.65 -37.91 -57.43
CA LYS A 3 73.98 -37.96 -55.99
C LYS A 3 72.72 -37.34 -55.32
N GLN A 4 72.03 -37.93 -54.34
CA GLN A 4 72.40 -38.16 -52.94
C GLN A 4 73.09 -36.95 -52.28
N HIS A 5 72.63 -36.61 -51.07
CA HIS A 5 73.08 -35.55 -50.16
C HIS A 5 72.31 -34.23 -50.22
N LEU A 6 71.44 -34.02 -49.22
CA LEU A 6 71.58 -32.95 -48.21
C LEU A 6 70.42 -33.04 -47.20
N LEU A 7 70.40 -34.12 -46.41
CA LEU A 7 69.75 -34.11 -45.10
C LEU A 7 70.77 -33.53 -44.12
N GLY A 8 70.66 -32.22 -43.89
CA GLY A 8 71.48 -31.51 -42.91
C GLY A 8 71.15 -31.97 -41.50
N ALA A 9 72.11 -32.62 -40.87
CA ALA A 9 72.12 -32.88 -39.43
C ALA A 9 72.02 -31.54 -38.68
N ARG A 10 70.89 -31.33 -37.98
CA ARG A 10 70.86 -30.33 -36.91
C ARG A 10 71.48 -31.00 -35.67
N PRO A 11 72.51 -30.41 -35.04
CA PRO A 11 73.04 -30.92 -33.79
C PRO A 11 71.95 -30.86 -32.73
N PHE A 12 71.69 -32.00 -32.08
CA PHE A 12 70.89 -32.04 -30.86
C PHE A 12 71.64 -31.25 -29.78
N PHE A 13 71.23 -30.00 -29.56
CA PHE A 13 71.54 -29.31 -28.31
C PHE A 13 70.74 -30.01 -27.21
N LYS A 14 71.41 -30.83 -26.39
CA LYS A 14 70.85 -31.21 -25.08
C LYS A 14 70.74 -29.91 -24.27
N CYS A 15 69.50 -29.54 -23.94
CA CYS A 15 69.23 -28.46 -23.01
C CYS A 15 69.92 -28.83 -21.67
N PRO A 16 70.76 -27.95 -21.08
CA PRO A 16 71.33 -28.22 -19.77
C PRO A 16 70.20 -28.45 -18.77
N GLU A 17 70.29 -29.55 -18.01
CA GLU A 17 69.34 -29.87 -16.94
C GLU A 17 69.38 -28.75 -15.91
N LEU A 18 68.44 -27.81 -16.01
CA LEU A 18 68.22 -26.83 -14.97
C LEU A 18 67.69 -27.59 -13.74
N PRO A 19 68.29 -27.42 -12.56
CA PRO A 19 67.81 -28.06 -11.35
C PRO A 19 66.34 -27.68 -11.16
N THR A 20 65.47 -28.68 -11.09
CA THR A 20 64.05 -28.50 -10.77
C THR A 20 63.96 -27.82 -9.41
N LEU A 21 63.82 -26.49 -9.41
CA LEU A 21 63.35 -25.72 -8.28
C LEU A 21 61.95 -26.23 -7.99
N ARG A 22 61.85 -27.13 -7.01
CA ARG A 22 60.58 -27.49 -6.40
C ARG A 22 60.02 -26.19 -5.83
N HIS A 23 59.14 -25.54 -6.57
CA HIS A 23 58.24 -24.56 -6.03
C HIS A 23 57.41 -25.29 -4.97
N THR A 24 57.85 -25.23 -3.72
CA THR A 24 56.98 -25.40 -2.57
C THR A 24 55.89 -24.35 -2.74
N ARG A 25 54.76 -24.75 -3.35
CA ARG A 25 53.52 -23.98 -3.26
C ARG A 25 53.30 -23.80 -1.76
N ALA A 26 53.42 -22.56 -1.29
CA ALA A 26 53.01 -22.21 0.05
C ALA A 26 51.62 -22.84 0.24
N ARG A 27 51.48 -23.71 1.24
CA ARG A 27 50.16 -24.17 1.66
C ARG A 27 49.40 -22.88 1.98
N PHE A 28 48.44 -22.54 1.12
CA PHE A 28 47.49 -21.50 1.43
C PHE A 28 46.77 -22.01 2.67
N ASP A 29 47.08 -21.43 3.82
CA ASP A 29 46.37 -21.70 5.05
C ASP A 29 44.89 -21.41 4.76
N ALA A 30 44.08 -22.48 4.74
CA ALA A 30 42.65 -22.44 4.50
C ALA A 30 41.88 -21.73 5.65
N SER A 31 42.59 -21.08 6.58
CA SER A 31 42.09 -20.23 7.65
C SER A 31 42.03 -18.75 7.28
N SER A 32 42.27 -18.37 6.01
CA SER A 32 41.96 -17.02 5.53
C SER A 32 40.44 -16.82 5.62
N GLN A 33 40.00 -16.22 6.73
CA GLN A 33 38.63 -15.82 6.96
C GLN A 33 38.19 -14.99 5.76
N ARG A 34 37.20 -15.50 5.00
CA ARG A 34 36.59 -14.69 3.94
C ARG A 34 36.16 -13.38 4.59
N PRO A 35 36.49 -12.21 3.99
CA PRO A 35 36.00 -10.96 4.51
C PRO A 35 34.47 -11.06 4.69
N PRO A 36 33.91 -10.54 5.78
CA PRO A 36 32.47 -10.63 6.02
C PRO A 36 31.75 -10.04 4.81
N THR A 37 30.79 -10.80 4.27
CA THR A 37 29.93 -10.31 3.18
C THR A 37 29.29 -9.00 3.65
N PRO A 38 29.32 -7.93 2.84
CA PRO A 38 28.69 -6.68 3.22
C PRO A 38 27.20 -6.90 3.51
N PRO A 39 26.59 -6.14 4.44
CA PRO A 39 25.16 -6.26 4.71
C PRO A 39 24.35 -5.99 3.44
N PHE A 40 23.27 -6.75 3.25
CA PHE A 40 22.38 -6.60 2.10
C PHE A 40 21.82 -5.16 2.01
N ASP A 41 22.00 -4.52 0.86
CA ASP A 41 21.48 -3.20 0.57
C ASP A 41 20.30 -3.29 -0.42
N PRO A 42 19.06 -2.98 0.01
CA PRO A 42 17.90 -2.94 -0.87
C PRO A 42 18.07 -2.03 -2.09
N LEU A 43 18.90 -0.98 -2.00
CA LEU A 43 19.16 -0.04 -3.10
C LEU A 43 20.03 -0.63 -4.22
N GLN A 44 20.72 -1.73 -3.95
CA GLN A 44 21.49 -2.50 -4.95
C GLN A 44 20.77 -3.78 -5.38
N SER A 45 19.57 -4.01 -4.85
CA SER A 45 18.77 -5.20 -5.14
C SER A 45 17.91 -5.06 -6.40
N ILE A 46 17.26 -6.16 -6.80
CA ILE A 46 16.27 -6.18 -7.89
C ILE A 46 15.11 -5.19 -7.67
N PHE A 47 14.81 -4.84 -6.42
CA PHE A 47 13.74 -3.90 -6.08
C PHE A 47 14.12 -2.44 -6.32
N ALA A 48 15.40 -2.12 -6.52
CA ALA A 48 15.90 -0.74 -6.63
C ALA A 48 15.22 0.08 -7.74
N SER A 49 14.86 -0.58 -8.84
CA SER A 49 14.14 0.00 -9.99
C SER A 49 12.81 0.64 -9.60
N ARG A 50 12.14 0.12 -8.56
CA ARG A 50 10.86 0.63 -8.08
C ARG A 50 10.91 2.10 -7.69
N ARG A 51 12.08 2.62 -7.27
CA ARG A 51 12.24 4.03 -6.94
C ARG A 51 11.80 4.93 -8.09
N VAL A 52 12.13 4.58 -9.33
CA VAL A 52 11.84 5.40 -10.52
C VAL A 52 10.33 5.53 -10.76
N ASP A 53 9.56 4.53 -10.36
CA ASP A 53 8.12 4.47 -10.58
C ASP A 53 7.31 5.14 -9.47
N THR A 54 7.96 5.83 -8.52
CA THR A 54 7.31 6.36 -7.30
C THR A 54 7.47 7.88 -7.17
N ASP A 55 6.45 8.56 -6.63
CA ASP A 55 6.46 10.04 -6.52
C ASP A 55 7.47 10.54 -5.49
N GLY A 56 7.83 9.66 -4.55
CA GLY A 56 8.86 9.90 -3.54
C GLY A 56 10.26 9.42 -3.95
N GLN A 57 10.42 8.83 -5.14
CA GLN A 57 11.69 8.27 -5.63
C GLN A 57 12.39 7.32 -4.64
N SER A 58 11.58 6.55 -3.90
CA SER A 58 11.98 5.77 -2.74
C SER A 58 11.41 4.35 -2.82
N LEU A 59 12.06 3.42 -2.13
CA LEU A 59 11.53 2.05 -1.93
C LEU A 59 10.43 2.00 -0.87
N TYR A 60 10.29 3.07 -0.09
CA TYR A 60 9.37 3.14 1.03
C TYR A 60 8.39 4.29 0.85
N ALA A 61 7.23 4.17 1.49
CA ALA A 61 6.34 5.31 1.66
C ALA A 61 7.06 6.30 2.59
N VAL A 62 7.44 7.46 2.05
CA VAL A 62 8.19 8.49 2.77
C VAL A 62 7.26 9.59 3.24
N GLU A 63 7.54 10.14 4.42
CA GLU A 63 6.77 11.24 5.01
C GLU A 63 6.60 12.42 4.05
N THR A 64 7.65 12.75 3.27
CA THR A 64 7.61 13.83 2.28
C THR A 64 6.55 13.63 1.20
N ALA A 65 6.23 12.39 0.83
CA ALA A 65 5.12 12.12 -0.09
C ALA A 65 3.79 12.45 0.58
N PHE A 66 3.56 11.95 1.80
CA PHE A 66 2.33 12.26 2.55
C PHE A 66 2.14 13.75 2.83
N LEU A 67 3.22 14.50 3.09
CA LEU A 67 3.13 15.96 3.23
C LEU A 67 2.69 16.64 1.94
N ARG A 68 3.19 16.19 0.78
CA ARG A 68 2.74 16.69 -0.54
C ARG A 68 1.28 16.33 -0.81
N ASN A 69 0.84 15.15 -0.40
CA ASN A 69 -0.55 14.72 -0.48
C ASN A 69 -1.44 15.64 0.36
N LEU A 70 -1.07 15.89 1.62
CA LEU A 70 -1.79 16.81 2.50
C LEU A 70 -1.84 18.23 1.92
N ASP A 71 -0.74 18.74 1.37
CA ASP A 71 -0.70 20.05 0.75
C ASP A 71 -1.64 20.16 -0.45
N LEU A 72 -1.80 19.09 -1.23
CA LEU A 72 -2.68 19.04 -2.37
C LEU A 72 -4.15 18.92 -1.95
N ASP A 73 -4.44 17.98 -1.06
CA ASP A 73 -5.78 17.75 -0.53
C ASP A 73 -6.30 18.99 0.20
N TRP A 74 -5.47 19.61 1.05
CA TRP A 74 -5.84 20.83 1.75
C TRP A 74 -6.14 21.98 0.77
N ARG A 75 -5.37 22.10 -0.32
CA ARG A 75 -5.67 23.08 -1.38
C ARG A 75 -7.02 22.82 -2.03
N ARG A 76 -7.42 21.57 -2.26
CA ARG A 76 -8.77 21.24 -2.77
C ARG A 76 -9.85 21.60 -1.75
N ILE A 77 -9.67 21.18 -0.50
CA ILE A 77 -10.62 21.42 0.59
C ILE A 77 -10.87 22.93 0.79
N THR A 78 -9.80 23.72 0.87
CA THR A 78 -9.90 25.18 1.07
C THR A 78 -10.45 25.95 -0.13
N LYS A 79 -10.49 25.37 -1.34
CA LYS A 79 -11.15 25.97 -2.50
C LYS A 79 -12.68 25.86 -2.43
N LYS A 80 -13.22 24.81 -1.80
CA LYS A 80 -14.67 24.62 -1.64
C LYS A 80 -15.27 25.78 -0.83
N THR A 81 -16.20 26.52 -1.42
CA THR A 81 -16.83 27.67 -0.76
C THR A 81 -17.70 27.24 0.40
N THR A 82 -18.32 26.07 0.30
CA THR A 82 -19.11 25.44 1.37
C THR A 82 -18.28 25.12 2.61
N PHE A 83 -17.07 24.57 2.42
CA PHE A 83 -16.13 24.32 3.52
C PHE A 83 -15.68 25.63 4.18
N ARG A 84 -15.25 26.63 3.40
CA ARG A 84 -14.83 27.93 3.95
C ARG A 84 -15.96 28.63 4.71
N LYS A 85 -17.20 28.58 4.22
CA LYS A 85 -18.38 29.17 4.89
C LYS A 85 -18.66 28.51 6.24
N LEU A 86 -18.61 27.18 6.30
CA LEU A 86 -18.80 26.43 7.54
C LEU A 86 -17.77 26.86 8.59
N GLU A 87 -16.49 26.92 8.18
CA GLU A 87 -15.39 27.27 9.06
C GLU A 87 -15.42 28.72 9.50
N LEU A 88 -15.80 29.65 8.61
CA LEU A 88 -15.97 31.05 8.96
C LEU A 88 -17.06 31.23 10.03
N VAL A 89 -18.17 30.50 9.93
CA VAL A 89 -19.26 30.55 10.91
C VAL A 89 -18.82 29.97 12.25
N ALA A 90 -18.12 28.82 12.23
CA ALA A 90 -17.58 28.20 13.44
C ALA A 90 -16.59 29.11 14.16
N HIS A 91 -15.64 29.68 13.42
CA HIS A 91 -14.64 30.58 13.95
C HIS A 91 -15.26 31.86 14.52
N ALA A 92 -16.22 32.46 13.81
CA ALA A 92 -16.94 33.64 14.29
C ALA A 92 -17.71 33.37 15.58
N ALA A 93 -18.33 32.19 15.72
CA ALA A 93 -19.02 31.80 16.95
C ALA A 93 -18.05 31.66 18.14
N TRP A 94 -16.91 31.01 17.93
CA TRP A 94 -15.87 30.87 18.95
C TRP A 94 -15.29 32.22 19.38
N MET A 95 -14.97 33.10 18.42
CA MET A 95 -14.46 34.44 18.72
C MET A 95 -15.44 35.27 19.54
N ARG A 96 -16.75 35.16 19.28
CA ARG A 96 -17.77 35.81 20.12
C ARG A 96 -17.74 35.28 21.54
N LEU A 97 -17.61 33.96 21.72
CA LEU A 97 -17.51 33.35 23.05
C LEU A 97 -16.25 33.82 23.79
N ARG A 98 -15.10 33.86 23.11
CA ARG A 98 -13.83 34.33 23.68
C ARG A 98 -13.88 35.81 24.02
N ALA A 99 -14.49 36.64 23.17
CA ALA A 99 -14.71 38.05 23.44
C ALA A 99 -15.62 38.26 24.65
N GLN A 100 -16.70 37.47 24.77
CA GLN A 100 -17.57 37.48 25.95
C GLN A 100 -16.81 37.07 27.22
N GLN A 101 -15.98 36.02 27.15
CA GLN A 101 -15.19 35.56 28.28
C GLN A 101 -14.11 36.56 28.69
N ALA A 102 -13.38 37.13 27.73
CA ALA A 102 -12.41 38.20 27.99
C ALA A 102 -13.10 39.45 28.58
N CYS A 103 -14.30 39.78 28.10
CA CYS A 103 -15.11 40.84 28.68
C CYS A 103 -15.51 40.54 30.12
N LEU A 104 -15.96 39.31 30.43
CA LEU A 104 -16.29 38.91 31.80
C LEU A 104 -15.08 39.01 32.72
N THR A 105 -13.90 38.57 32.27
CA THR A 105 -12.64 38.71 33.01
C THR A 105 -12.26 40.17 33.22
N ALA A 106 -12.44 41.05 32.22
CA ALA A 106 -12.16 42.48 32.34
C ALA A 106 -13.15 43.21 33.26
N ILE A 107 -14.43 42.85 33.21
CA ILE A 107 -15.48 43.38 34.10
C ILE A 107 -15.21 42.98 35.55
N TRP A 108 -14.78 41.74 35.81
CA TRP A 108 -14.38 41.29 37.14
C TRP A 108 -13.00 41.80 37.57
N GLY A 109 -12.13 42.14 36.61
CA GLY A 109 -10.83 42.76 36.83
C GLY A 109 -10.85 44.28 37.06
N GLY A 110 -12.02 44.92 37.16
CA GLY A 110 -12.15 46.33 37.53
C GLY A 110 -12.10 47.34 36.37
N ALA A 111 -12.10 46.90 35.11
CA ALA A 111 -12.20 47.82 33.98
C ALA A 111 -13.66 48.32 33.83
N GLY A 112 -13.87 49.62 34.05
CA GLY A 112 -15.19 50.24 34.05
C GLY A 112 -15.97 50.07 32.73
N ARG A 113 -17.31 50.12 32.84
CA ARG A 113 -18.30 49.84 31.78
C ARG A 113 -18.18 50.69 30.50
N SER A 114 -17.42 51.79 30.50
CA SER A 114 -17.39 52.78 29.41
C SER A 114 -16.55 52.39 28.19
N GLY A 115 -15.62 51.43 28.29
CA GLY A 115 -14.82 50.93 27.16
C GLY A 115 -15.43 49.74 26.41
N PHE A 116 -16.52 49.17 26.93
CA PHE A 116 -17.09 47.88 26.53
C PHE A 116 -17.59 47.82 25.08
N GLY A 117 -18.31 48.86 24.63
CA GLY A 117 -18.91 48.89 23.29
C GLY A 117 -17.89 49.06 22.16
N GLN A 118 -16.84 49.87 22.38
CA GLN A 118 -15.82 50.13 21.37
C GLN A 118 -14.88 48.93 21.16
N HIS A 119 -14.53 48.19 22.23
CA HIS A 119 -13.60 47.07 22.10
C HIS A 119 -14.18 45.89 21.32
N ILE A 120 -15.44 45.51 21.59
CA ILE A 120 -16.13 44.45 20.83
C ILE A 120 -16.29 44.84 19.36
N GLN A 121 -16.61 46.11 19.08
CA GLN A 121 -16.87 46.58 17.72
C GLN A 121 -15.59 46.70 16.88
N LEU A 122 -14.45 47.02 17.50
CA LEU A 122 -13.12 47.01 16.86
C LEU A 122 -12.63 45.59 16.60
N SER A 123 -12.76 44.67 17.56
CA SER A 123 -12.33 43.27 17.40
C SER A 123 -13.15 42.50 16.35
N CYS A 124 -14.39 42.88 16.09
CA CYS A 124 -15.22 42.26 15.04
C CYS A 124 -15.09 42.89 13.65
N LYS A 125 -14.63 44.15 13.51
CA LYS A 125 -14.60 44.87 12.22
C LYS A 125 -13.29 44.74 11.43
N THR A 126 -12.19 44.35 12.05
CA THR A 126 -10.90 44.18 11.37
C THR A 126 -10.59 42.70 11.14
N TRP A 127 -11.22 42.11 10.12
CA TRP A 127 -10.75 40.85 9.57
C TRP A 127 -10.27 41.06 8.15
N GLY A 128 -8.95 40.99 7.97
CA GLY A 128 -8.33 40.76 6.67
C GLY A 128 -8.36 39.26 6.35
N SER A 129 -8.29 38.93 5.06
CA SER A 129 -8.12 37.55 4.53
C SER A 129 -7.06 36.76 5.29
N ASP A 130 -5.97 37.43 5.66
CA ASP A 130 -4.75 36.83 6.19
C ASP A 130 -4.97 36.13 7.55
N SER A 131 -5.90 36.64 8.37
CA SER A 131 -6.19 36.04 9.68
C SER A 131 -7.03 34.76 9.57
N PHE A 132 -7.86 34.63 8.54
CA PHE A 132 -8.64 33.40 8.31
C PHE A 132 -7.77 32.31 7.69
N ASP A 133 -6.89 32.67 6.76
CA ASP A 133 -5.95 31.71 6.18
C ASP A 133 -4.93 31.21 7.21
N ALA A 134 -4.51 32.05 8.17
CA ALA A 134 -3.73 31.61 9.32
C ALA A 134 -4.48 30.59 10.19
N TYR A 135 -5.78 30.79 10.44
CA TYR A 135 -6.63 29.84 11.16
C TYR A 135 -6.75 28.49 10.41
N LEU A 136 -6.97 28.51 9.10
CA LEU A 136 -6.96 27.30 8.28
C LEU A 136 -5.58 26.60 8.32
N GLY A 137 -4.50 27.37 8.36
CA GLY A 137 -3.15 26.85 8.56
C GLY A 137 -2.98 26.05 9.86
N GLN A 138 -3.60 26.47 10.95
CA GLN A 138 -3.58 25.73 12.22
C GLN A 138 -4.30 24.38 12.13
N ILE A 139 -5.46 24.33 11.47
CA ILE A 139 -6.20 23.07 11.27
C ILE A 139 -5.36 22.10 10.44
N LYS A 140 -4.74 22.59 9.37
CA LYS A 140 -3.83 21.79 8.54
C LYS A 140 -2.66 21.23 9.34
N GLU A 141 -2.09 22.02 10.24
CA GLU A 141 -0.99 21.56 11.09
C GLU A 141 -1.45 20.47 12.07
N GLY A 142 -2.64 20.62 12.66
CA GLY A 142 -3.25 19.57 13.48
C GLY A 142 -3.49 18.26 12.71
N LEU A 143 -3.80 18.33 11.41
CA LEU A 143 -3.91 17.15 10.54
C LEU A 143 -2.56 16.54 10.19
N ARG A 144 -1.48 17.32 10.11
CA ARG A 144 -0.16 16.89 9.59
C ARG A 144 0.33 15.61 10.24
N LYS A 145 0.32 15.57 11.57
CA LYS A 145 0.78 14.41 12.36
C LYS A 145 -0.01 13.13 12.08
N TRP A 146 -1.29 13.27 11.75
CA TRP A 146 -2.23 12.14 11.62
C TRP A 146 -2.51 11.74 10.18
N TYR A 147 -2.08 12.54 9.22
CA TYR A 147 -2.49 12.43 7.83
C TYR A 147 -2.14 11.09 7.19
N GLU A 148 -0.96 10.53 7.48
CA GLU A 148 -0.59 9.20 7.00
C GLU A 148 -1.55 8.11 7.54
N GLY A 149 -1.89 8.18 8.83
CA GLY A 149 -2.86 7.28 9.45
C GLY A 149 -4.25 7.40 8.82
N LEU A 150 -4.71 8.63 8.58
CA LEU A 150 -5.99 8.89 7.91
C LEU A 150 -6.01 8.32 6.48
N CYS A 151 -4.92 8.42 5.72
CA CYS A 151 -4.82 7.80 4.40
C CYS A 151 -4.94 6.27 4.44
N ARG A 152 -4.31 5.63 5.44
CA ARG A 152 -4.38 4.17 5.63
C ARG A 152 -5.79 3.73 6.00
N ILE A 153 -6.44 4.45 6.92
CA ILE A 153 -7.83 4.23 7.32
C ILE A 153 -8.74 4.37 6.10
N PHE A 154 -8.61 5.46 5.33
CA PHE A 154 -9.39 5.70 4.12
C PHE A 154 -9.32 4.50 3.17
N VAL A 155 -8.10 4.11 2.78
CA VAL A 155 -7.86 3.00 1.85
C VAL A 155 -8.40 1.67 2.39
N PHE A 156 -8.24 1.39 3.68
CA PHE A 156 -8.74 0.17 4.32
C PHE A 156 -10.26 0.04 4.18
N TYR A 157 -11.02 1.09 4.47
CA TYR A 157 -12.48 1.06 4.33
C TYR A 157 -12.92 1.06 2.86
N CYS A 158 -12.19 1.72 1.95
CA CYS A 158 -12.39 1.58 0.50
C CYS A 158 -12.27 0.11 0.05
N MET A 159 -11.29 -0.64 0.58
CA MET A 159 -11.11 -2.04 0.23
C MET A 159 -12.10 -3.00 0.92
N ALA A 160 -12.74 -2.59 2.02
CA ALA A 160 -13.74 -3.41 2.72
C ALA A 160 -15.05 -3.61 1.92
N GLY A 161 -15.35 -2.72 0.97
CA GLY A 161 -16.53 -2.80 0.10
C GLY A 161 -16.43 -3.91 -0.95
N SER A 162 -17.57 -4.26 -1.56
CA SER A 162 -17.66 -5.27 -2.62
C SER A 162 -17.24 -4.78 -4.01
N THR A 163 -17.17 -3.46 -4.21
CA THR A 163 -16.78 -2.83 -5.48
C THR A 163 -15.37 -3.22 -5.90
N MET A 164 -15.16 -3.40 -7.20
CA MET A 164 -13.85 -3.62 -7.84
C MET A 164 -13.57 -2.50 -8.85
N GLY A 165 -12.30 -2.31 -9.19
CA GLY A 165 -11.89 -1.33 -10.20
C GLY A 165 -11.68 0.07 -9.65
N GLU A 166 -11.74 1.08 -10.51
CA GLU A 166 -11.43 2.48 -10.14
C GLU A 166 -12.32 2.99 -8.99
N LYS A 167 -13.61 2.63 -9.00
CA LYS A 167 -14.55 2.98 -7.93
C LYS A 167 -14.25 2.30 -6.59
N ALA A 168 -13.46 1.23 -6.57
CA ALA A 168 -13.08 0.56 -5.32
C ALA A 168 -12.14 1.42 -4.44
N PHE A 169 -11.56 2.48 -5.01
CA PHE A 169 -10.66 3.40 -4.30
C PHE A 169 -11.37 4.62 -3.72
N GLN A 170 -12.69 4.69 -3.87
CA GLN A 170 -13.54 5.74 -3.31
C GLN A 170 -14.42 5.17 -2.20
N MET A 171 -14.71 5.96 -1.17
CA MET A 171 -15.43 5.52 0.02
C MET A 171 -16.92 5.80 -0.11
N SER A 172 -17.72 4.76 -0.38
CA SER A 172 -19.19 4.87 -0.38
C SER A 172 -19.74 5.16 1.02
N LEU A 173 -20.99 5.64 1.10
CA LEU A 173 -21.67 5.95 2.37
C LEU A 173 -21.69 4.76 3.37
N ASN A 174 -21.84 3.53 2.87
CA ASN A 174 -21.83 2.33 3.72
C ASN A 174 -20.45 2.10 4.35
N GLN A 175 -19.38 2.34 3.59
CA GLN A 175 -18.00 2.20 4.09
C GLN A 175 -17.67 3.32 5.08
N PHE A 176 -18.11 4.54 4.79
CA PHE A 176 -18.00 5.67 5.73
C PHE A 176 -18.76 5.41 7.03
N SER A 177 -19.97 4.85 6.96
CA SER A 177 -20.75 4.50 8.15
C SER A 177 -20.08 3.43 9.00
N ALA A 178 -19.46 2.43 8.36
CA ALA A 178 -18.66 1.42 9.06
C ALA A 178 -17.45 2.05 9.76
N PHE A 179 -16.72 2.94 9.08
CA PHE A 179 -15.64 3.72 9.66
C PHE A 179 -16.10 4.55 10.87
N ALA A 180 -17.17 5.34 10.72
CA ALA A 180 -17.66 6.21 11.77
C ALA A 180 -18.08 5.42 13.02
N LYS A 181 -18.65 4.22 12.82
CA LYS A 181 -19.01 3.30 13.90
C LYS A 181 -17.78 2.77 14.63
N ASP A 182 -16.79 2.25 13.90
CA ASP A 182 -15.55 1.72 14.50
C ASP A 182 -14.72 2.84 15.16
N ALA A 183 -14.80 4.07 14.62
CA ALA A 183 -14.21 5.29 15.18
C ALA A 183 -14.99 5.84 16.39
N ARG A 184 -16.14 5.27 16.72
CA ARG A 184 -17.03 5.71 17.82
C ARG A 184 -17.32 7.22 17.74
N ILE A 185 -17.62 7.68 16.52
CA ILE A 185 -17.90 9.09 16.25
C ILE A 185 -19.34 9.45 16.61
N PRO A 186 -20.37 8.69 16.19
CA PRO A 186 -21.74 8.98 16.61
C PRO A 186 -21.86 8.96 18.14
N VAL A 187 -22.41 10.03 18.70
CA VAL A 187 -22.67 10.16 20.14
C VAL A 187 -24.17 10.11 20.37
N GLU A 188 -24.62 9.14 21.17
CA GLU A 188 -26.03 9.01 21.53
C GLU A 188 -26.51 10.26 22.29
N GLY A 189 -27.69 10.79 21.92
CA GLY A 189 -28.24 12.01 22.52
C GLY A 189 -27.59 13.33 22.10
N SER A 190 -26.44 13.30 21.39
CA SER A 190 -25.80 14.52 20.87
C SER A 190 -26.74 15.30 19.96
N ARG A 191 -26.68 16.64 19.96
CA ARG A 191 -27.50 17.48 19.06
C ARG A 191 -26.86 17.67 17.69
N HIS A 192 -25.58 17.34 17.55
CA HIS A 192 -24.76 17.73 16.42
C HIS A 192 -23.94 16.60 15.81
N CYS A 193 -23.88 15.43 16.46
CA CYS A 193 -23.03 14.31 16.05
C CYS A 193 -23.76 12.96 16.20
N ARG A 194 -24.96 12.84 15.63
CA ARG A 194 -25.68 11.57 15.46
C ARG A 194 -25.33 10.94 14.11
N GLN A 195 -25.71 9.69 13.89
CA GLN A 195 -25.55 9.04 12.59
C GLN A 195 -26.18 9.84 11.44
N SER A 196 -27.39 10.37 11.64
CA SER A 196 -28.06 11.23 10.64
C SER A 196 -27.30 12.52 10.33
N ASP A 197 -26.59 13.07 11.32
CA ASP A 197 -25.75 14.25 11.13
C ASP A 197 -24.52 13.89 10.29
N LEU A 198 -23.93 12.71 10.52
CA LEU A 198 -22.81 12.21 9.72
C LEU A 198 -23.22 11.91 8.27
N ASP A 199 -24.39 11.34 8.05
CA ASP A 199 -24.92 11.10 6.70
C ASP A 199 -25.13 12.44 5.96
N THR A 200 -25.62 13.46 6.66
CA THR A 200 -25.77 14.82 6.13
C THR A 200 -24.40 15.43 5.82
N MET A 201 -23.40 15.23 6.68
CA MET A 201 -22.03 15.69 6.44
C MET A 201 -21.44 15.02 5.20
N PHE A 202 -21.63 13.70 5.03
CA PHE A 202 -21.21 12.96 3.85
C PHE A 202 -21.75 13.58 2.57
N ILE A 203 -23.07 13.80 2.50
CA ILE A 203 -23.73 14.42 1.35
C ILE A 203 -23.18 15.84 1.11
N SER A 204 -22.98 16.61 2.18
CA SER A 204 -22.48 18.00 2.05
C SER A 204 -21.03 18.09 1.60
N THR A 205 -20.21 17.10 1.92
CA THR A 205 -18.79 17.07 1.59
C THR A 205 -18.56 16.57 0.17
N ASN A 206 -19.36 15.61 -0.28
CA ASN A 206 -19.31 15.07 -1.65
C ASN A 206 -19.98 15.99 -2.69
N TYR A 207 -20.63 17.08 -2.27
CA TYR A 207 -21.25 18.03 -3.19
C TYR A 207 -20.19 18.77 -4.03
N GLU A 208 -20.30 18.64 -5.35
CA GLU A 208 -19.41 19.30 -6.31
C GLU A 208 -19.92 20.70 -6.69
N GLU A 209 -19.12 21.72 -6.41
CA GLU A 209 -19.47 23.11 -6.72
C GLU A 209 -19.23 23.46 -8.20
N GLU A 210 -18.21 22.85 -8.83
CA GLU A 210 -17.78 23.13 -10.20
C GLU A 210 -17.94 21.90 -11.09
N LYS A 211 -18.70 22.04 -12.19
CA LYS A 211 -18.90 20.97 -13.17
C LYS A 211 -17.90 21.09 -14.33
N GLY A 212 -17.50 19.96 -14.91
CA GLY A 212 -16.63 19.90 -16.09
C GLY A 212 -15.14 20.06 -15.77
N THR A 213 -14.75 19.82 -14.51
CA THR A 213 -13.35 19.68 -14.10
C THR A 213 -12.94 18.20 -14.11
N ILE A 214 -11.64 17.91 -14.22
CA ILE A 214 -11.12 16.53 -14.11
C ILE A 214 -11.53 15.91 -12.76
N GLU A 215 -11.58 16.73 -11.71
CA GLU A 215 -12.08 16.34 -10.39
C GLU A 215 -13.53 15.85 -10.47
N SER A 216 -14.43 16.64 -11.07
CA SER A 216 -15.85 16.25 -11.25
C SER A 216 -16.08 15.06 -12.18
N GLU A 217 -15.15 14.79 -13.11
CA GLU A 217 -15.26 13.62 -13.99
C GLU A 217 -14.75 12.33 -13.33
N THR A 218 -13.84 12.46 -12.35
CA THR A 218 -13.16 11.34 -11.69
C THR A 218 -13.84 10.93 -10.39
N ASN A 219 -14.40 11.90 -9.67
CA ASN A 219 -15.10 11.71 -8.41
C ASN A 219 -16.50 11.12 -8.65
N ASP A 220 -16.89 10.13 -7.86
CA ASP A 220 -18.24 9.56 -7.94
C ASP A 220 -19.18 10.37 -7.03
N ASP A 221 -20.32 10.82 -7.55
CA ASP A 221 -21.38 11.57 -6.83
C ASP A 221 -21.96 10.87 -5.57
N ARG A 222 -21.44 9.68 -5.23
CA ARG A 222 -21.92 8.83 -4.13
C ARG A 222 -20.79 8.28 -3.26
N SER A 223 -19.54 8.69 -3.51
CA SER A 223 -18.37 8.15 -2.80
C SER A 223 -17.33 9.24 -2.56
N LEU A 224 -16.71 9.23 -1.38
CA LEU A 224 -15.68 10.20 -1.04
C LEU A 224 -14.33 9.83 -1.65
N MET A 225 -13.66 10.81 -2.23
CA MET A 225 -12.21 10.77 -2.50
C MET A 225 -11.40 11.07 -1.23
N ARG A 226 -10.07 10.89 -1.24
CA ARG A 226 -9.24 11.05 -0.03
C ARG A 226 -9.33 12.45 0.59
N PHE A 227 -9.28 13.50 -0.24
CA PHE A 227 -9.38 14.87 0.26
C PHE A 227 -10.75 15.16 0.90
N GLU A 228 -11.81 14.55 0.37
CA GLU A 228 -13.17 14.64 0.94
C GLU A 228 -13.28 13.88 2.25
N PHE A 229 -12.62 12.72 2.36
CA PHE A 229 -12.49 12.00 3.62
C PHE A 229 -11.75 12.83 4.69
N VAL A 230 -10.69 13.53 4.30
CA VAL A 230 -9.97 14.43 5.22
C VAL A 230 -10.84 15.62 5.63
N GLU A 231 -11.60 16.18 4.69
CA GLU A 231 -12.56 17.25 4.98
C GLU A 231 -13.63 16.82 5.99
N ILE A 232 -14.26 15.65 5.77
CA ILE A 232 -15.32 15.18 6.67
C ILE A 232 -14.78 14.87 8.07
N VAL A 233 -13.51 14.45 8.21
CA VAL A 233 -12.86 14.32 9.53
C VAL A 233 -12.83 15.65 10.27
N VAL A 234 -12.52 16.76 9.59
CA VAL A 234 -12.58 18.10 10.20
C VAL A 234 -14.00 18.47 10.61
N ARG A 235 -15.00 18.21 9.74
CA ARG A 235 -16.41 18.48 10.04
C ARG A 235 -16.92 17.66 11.23
N MET A 236 -16.51 16.40 11.34
CA MET A 236 -16.82 15.53 12.47
C MET A 236 -16.20 16.04 13.77
N ALA A 237 -14.96 16.53 13.75
CA ALA A 237 -14.31 17.11 14.93
C ALA A 237 -15.04 18.37 15.42
N LEU A 238 -15.41 19.25 14.49
CA LEU A 238 -16.23 20.44 14.77
C LEU A 238 -17.56 20.06 15.42
N ALA A 239 -18.24 19.06 14.86
CA ALA A 239 -19.53 18.59 15.33
C ALA A 239 -19.48 17.88 16.69
N LYS A 240 -18.48 17.02 16.89
CA LYS A 240 -18.32 16.19 18.08
C LYS A 240 -17.85 17.01 19.29
N TYR A 241 -16.86 17.89 19.11
CA TYR A 241 -16.22 18.57 20.25
C TYR A 241 -16.51 20.06 20.34
N VAL A 242 -16.46 20.78 19.22
CA VAL A 242 -16.56 22.25 19.26
C VAL A 242 -18.00 22.70 19.48
N LYS A 243 -18.96 22.15 18.72
CA LYS A 243 -20.38 22.50 18.87
C LYS A 243 -20.98 22.04 20.21
N ASN A 244 -20.39 21.03 20.83
CA ASN A 244 -20.75 20.59 22.18
C ASN A 244 -19.97 21.32 23.29
N ALA A 245 -19.15 22.31 22.94
CA ALA A 245 -18.33 23.10 23.85
C ALA A 245 -17.35 22.28 24.71
N GLU A 246 -16.93 21.10 24.24
CA GLU A 246 -15.91 20.28 24.92
C GLU A 246 -14.48 20.76 24.63
N VAL A 247 -14.23 21.15 23.38
CA VAL A 247 -12.93 21.65 22.94
C VAL A 247 -13.12 23.00 22.25
N PRO A 248 -12.44 24.06 22.69
CA PRO A 248 -12.68 25.41 22.19
C PRO A 248 -12.18 25.61 20.76
N GLU A 249 -11.02 25.04 20.42
CA GLU A 249 -10.33 25.30 19.16
C GLU A 249 -10.41 24.09 18.22
N LEU A 250 -10.73 24.32 16.95
CA LEU A 250 -10.97 23.23 16.01
C LEU A 250 -9.73 22.39 15.72
N HIS A 251 -8.54 22.99 15.64
CA HIS A 251 -7.32 22.21 15.40
C HIS A 251 -7.05 21.21 16.54
N LEU A 252 -7.29 21.61 17.80
CA LEU A 252 -7.23 20.71 18.97
C LEU A 252 -8.33 19.64 18.93
N ALA A 253 -9.53 20.01 18.48
CA ALA A 253 -10.63 19.05 18.31
C ALA A 253 -10.31 18.00 17.24
N VAL A 254 -9.65 18.40 16.15
CA VAL A 254 -9.18 17.49 15.09
C VAL A 254 -8.10 16.56 15.62
N GLU A 255 -7.11 17.08 16.34
CA GLU A 255 -6.08 16.25 16.99
C GLU A 255 -6.70 15.22 17.92
N ARG A 256 -7.62 15.64 18.80
CA ARG A 256 -8.34 14.75 19.70
C ARG A 256 -9.16 13.70 18.95
N LEU A 257 -9.86 14.08 17.87
CA LEU A 257 -10.59 13.11 17.05
C LEU A 257 -9.66 12.06 16.45
N CYS A 258 -8.52 12.49 15.92
CA CYS A 258 -7.56 11.59 15.27
C CYS A 258 -6.89 10.65 16.28
N GLU A 259 -6.60 11.14 17.49
CA GLU A 259 -6.07 10.32 18.58
C GLU A 259 -7.07 9.26 19.03
N GLU A 260 -8.32 9.65 19.31
CA GLU A 260 -9.39 8.70 19.67
C GLU A 260 -9.65 7.67 18.55
N THR A 261 -9.66 8.13 17.29
CA THR A 261 -9.84 7.26 16.12
C THR A 261 -8.69 6.27 16.02
N SER A 262 -7.44 6.72 16.14
CA SER A 262 -6.27 5.83 16.08
C SER A 262 -6.26 4.79 17.20
N ALA A 263 -6.86 5.09 18.35
CA ALA A 263 -6.98 4.15 19.45
C ALA A 263 -8.11 3.12 19.26
N SER A 264 -9.15 3.44 18.47
CA SER A 264 -10.34 2.58 18.31
C SER A 264 -10.35 1.79 17.00
N MET A 265 -9.53 2.15 16.01
CA MET A 265 -9.48 1.49 14.71
C MET A 265 -8.99 0.03 14.80
N PRO A 266 -9.47 -0.85 13.91
CA PRO A 266 -8.88 -2.18 13.72
C PRO A 266 -7.39 -2.09 13.40
N SER A 267 -6.58 -3.03 13.89
CA SER A 267 -5.12 -3.03 13.69
C SER A 267 -4.74 -3.04 12.21
N GLU A 268 -5.53 -3.70 11.37
CA GLU A 268 -5.33 -3.72 9.92
C GLU A 268 -5.45 -2.33 9.28
N ALA A 269 -6.32 -1.46 9.81
CA ALA A 269 -6.50 -0.10 9.29
C ALA A 269 -5.31 0.82 9.60
N LEU A 270 -4.51 0.46 10.60
CA LEU A 270 -3.35 1.23 11.08
C LEU A 270 -2.00 0.64 10.63
N LEU A 271 -2.02 -0.51 9.97
CA LEU A 271 -0.85 -1.30 9.60
C LEU A 271 0.21 -0.46 8.85
N ASP A 272 1.46 -0.52 9.31
CA ASP A 272 2.58 0.08 8.58
C ASP A 272 2.99 -0.79 7.39
N THR A 273 2.60 -0.35 6.19
CA THR A 273 2.94 -1.06 4.96
C THR A 273 4.46 -1.16 4.76
N ASN A 274 5.24 -0.22 5.28
CA ASN A 274 6.70 -0.27 5.18
C ASN A 274 7.35 -1.29 6.10
N GLU A 275 6.71 -1.68 7.20
CA GLU A 275 7.23 -2.74 8.09
C GLU A 275 7.39 -4.05 7.31
N PHE A 276 6.38 -4.44 6.53
CA PHE A 276 6.46 -5.60 5.64
C PHE A 276 7.62 -5.50 4.65
N ARG A 277 7.83 -4.32 4.06
CA ARG A 277 8.93 -4.09 3.11
C ARG A 277 10.28 -4.26 3.77
N ARG A 278 10.50 -3.63 4.93
CA ARG A 278 11.76 -3.65 5.68
C ARG A 278 12.09 -5.04 6.23
N THR A 279 11.10 -5.74 6.76
CA THR A 279 11.33 -6.94 7.58
C THR A 279 11.14 -8.24 6.81
N ARG A 280 10.37 -8.24 5.71
CA ARG A 280 9.99 -9.46 4.99
C ARG A 280 10.36 -9.44 3.51
N LEU A 281 10.08 -8.34 2.79
CA LEU A 281 10.24 -8.31 1.34
C LEU A 281 11.66 -7.92 0.87
N TYR A 282 12.20 -6.81 1.38
CA TYR A 282 13.51 -6.29 0.97
C TYR A 282 14.62 -6.92 1.80
N VAL A 283 14.70 -8.25 1.73
CA VAL A 283 15.73 -9.06 2.37
C VAL A 283 16.45 -9.88 1.29
N GLU A 284 17.70 -10.24 1.56
CA GLU A 284 18.57 -10.97 0.62
C GLU A 284 17.92 -12.25 0.07
N ALA A 285 17.30 -13.04 0.95
CA ALA A 285 16.62 -14.28 0.56
C ALA A 285 15.49 -14.04 -0.45
N MET A 286 14.67 -13.01 -0.24
CA MET A 286 13.60 -12.64 -1.17
C MET A 286 14.16 -12.06 -2.47
N HIS A 287 15.24 -11.27 -2.41
CA HIS A 287 15.92 -10.79 -3.61
C HIS A 287 16.36 -11.96 -4.50
N HIS A 288 16.98 -12.99 -3.93
CA HIS A 288 17.38 -14.18 -4.70
C HIS A 288 16.18 -14.90 -5.28
N THR A 289 15.16 -15.21 -4.47
CA THR A 289 13.98 -15.94 -4.95
C THR A 289 13.22 -15.19 -6.05
N VAL A 290 13.07 -13.87 -5.95
CA VAL A 290 12.44 -13.05 -7.00
C VAL A 290 13.33 -13.00 -8.23
N SER A 291 14.65 -12.82 -8.08
CA SER A 291 15.58 -12.73 -9.22
C SER A 291 15.63 -14.04 -10.02
N THR A 292 15.65 -15.19 -9.34
CA THR A 292 15.64 -16.51 -9.99
C THR A 292 14.37 -16.75 -10.81
N ASN A 293 13.25 -16.16 -10.41
CA ASN A 293 11.94 -16.37 -11.05
C ASN A 293 11.44 -15.13 -11.81
N PHE A 294 12.31 -14.16 -12.07
CA PHE A 294 11.91 -12.86 -12.59
C PHE A 294 11.22 -12.96 -13.95
N GLU A 295 11.76 -13.75 -14.88
CA GLU A 295 11.19 -13.93 -16.23
C GLU A 295 9.74 -14.43 -16.20
N LEU A 296 9.42 -15.35 -15.27
CA LEU A 296 8.06 -15.84 -15.08
C LEU A 296 7.15 -14.75 -14.50
N LEU A 297 7.60 -14.08 -13.43
CA LEU A 297 6.82 -13.04 -12.76
C LEU A 297 6.51 -11.89 -13.72
N GLU A 298 7.50 -11.49 -14.53
CA GLU A 298 7.35 -10.47 -15.56
C GLU A 298 6.40 -10.92 -16.68
N ALA A 299 6.54 -12.15 -17.18
CA ALA A 299 5.67 -12.68 -18.22
C ALA A 299 4.20 -12.77 -17.79
N LEU A 300 3.94 -13.19 -16.54
CA LEU A 300 2.59 -13.19 -15.97
C LEU A 300 2.03 -11.77 -15.83
N TYR A 301 2.83 -10.84 -15.30
CA TYR A 301 2.43 -9.43 -15.22
C TYR A 301 2.08 -8.86 -16.60
N ILE A 302 2.91 -9.09 -17.62
CA ILE A 302 2.69 -8.64 -18.99
C ILE A 302 1.43 -9.29 -19.58
N TYR A 303 1.25 -10.60 -19.39
CA TYR A 303 0.09 -11.32 -19.88
C TYR A 303 -1.21 -10.77 -19.29
N TYR A 304 -1.29 -10.64 -17.97
CA TYR A 304 -2.53 -10.21 -17.33
C TYR A 304 -2.86 -8.74 -17.56
N LYS A 305 -1.86 -7.84 -17.60
CA LYS A 305 -2.12 -6.42 -17.89
C LYS A 305 -2.53 -6.19 -19.36
N ALA A 306 -2.09 -7.06 -20.28
CA ALA A 306 -2.44 -6.96 -21.69
C ALA A 306 -3.94 -7.17 -21.94
N ARG A 307 -4.61 -7.96 -21.08
CA ARG A 307 -6.04 -8.30 -21.22
C ARG A 307 -6.96 -7.09 -21.18
N SER A 308 -6.56 -6.03 -20.47
CA SER A 308 -7.31 -4.77 -20.39
C SER A 308 -6.78 -3.68 -21.32
N GLY A 309 -5.79 -3.99 -22.17
CA GLY A 309 -5.09 -3.00 -22.99
C GLY A 309 -4.29 -1.98 -22.17
N SER A 310 -4.02 -2.26 -20.89
CA SER A 310 -3.40 -1.29 -19.99
C SER A 310 -1.88 -1.45 -19.92
N LYS A 311 -1.17 -0.32 -19.81
CA LYS A 311 0.26 -0.23 -19.53
C LYS A 311 0.64 -0.85 -18.17
N GLN A 312 -0.29 -0.83 -17.22
CA GLN A 312 -0.16 -1.29 -15.83
C GLN A 312 -1.32 -2.21 -15.46
N LEU A 313 -1.08 -3.11 -14.50
CA LEU A 313 -2.04 -4.15 -14.13
C LEU A 313 -3.19 -3.58 -13.28
N ARG A 314 -4.44 -3.74 -13.73
CA ARG A 314 -5.62 -3.29 -12.98
C ARG A 314 -5.99 -4.27 -11.87
N GLN A 315 -6.80 -3.81 -10.92
CA GLN A 315 -7.27 -4.63 -9.80
C GLN A 315 -8.05 -5.86 -10.27
N GLU A 316 -8.88 -5.72 -11.30
CA GLU A 316 -9.68 -6.78 -11.89
C GLU A 316 -8.82 -7.85 -12.54
N ASP A 317 -7.78 -7.44 -13.27
CA ASP A 317 -6.84 -8.35 -13.93
C ASP A 317 -6.02 -9.14 -12.89
N PHE A 318 -5.57 -8.47 -11.82
CA PHE A 318 -4.91 -9.12 -10.70
C PHE A 318 -5.85 -10.12 -10.01
N PHE A 319 -7.09 -9.72 -9.73
CA PHE A 319 -8.08 -10.59 -9.10
C PHE A 319 -8.44 -11.79 -9.99
N GLN A 320 -8.54 -11.60 -11.30
CA GLN A 320 -8.75 -12.68 -12.27
C GLN A 320 -7.61 -13.69 -12.22
N MET A 321 -6.35 -13.24 -12.14
CA MET A 321 -5.20 -14.13 -11.97
C MET A 321 -5.31 -14.96 -10.69
N VAL A 322 -5.56 -14.33 -9.54
CA VAL A 322 -5.64 -15.05 -8.26
C VAL A 322 -6.80 -16.05 -8.25
N THR A 323 -7.92 -15.70 -8.90
CA THR A 323 -9.06 -16.61 -9.10
C THR A 323 -8.69 -17.78 -10.00
N ALA A 324 -7.92 -17.55 -11.07
CA ALA A 324 -7.46 -18.62 -11.97
C ALA A 324 -6.52 -19.62 -11.28
N LEU A 325 -5.81 -19.19 -10.22
CA LEU A 325 -5.02 -20.06 -9.34
C LEU A 325 -5.86 -20.85 -8.33
N GLN A 326 -7.18 -20.64 -8.30
CA GLN A 326 -8.11 -21.25 -7.34
C GLN A 326 -7.76 -20.92 -5.87
N LEU A 327 -7.22 -19.73 -5.62
CA LEU A 327 -6.80 -19.30 -4.28
C LEU A 327 -7.84 -18.43 -3.56
N VAL A 328 -8.95 -18.07 -4.22
CA VAL A 328 -10.03 -17.27 -3.65
C VAL A 328 -11.18 -18.19 -3.21
N GLY A 329 -11.59 -18.12 -1.95
CA GLY A 329 -12.66 -18.97 -1.40
C GLY A 329 -12.86 -18.76 0.10
N SER A 330 -13.92 -19.35 0.68
CA SER A 330 -14.25 -19.18 2.11
C SER A 330 -13.14 -19.68 3.03
N GLU A 331 -12.51 -20.81 2.67
CA GLU A 331 -11.43 -21.42 3.42
C GLU A 331 -10.03 -21.01 2.94
N LEU A 332 -9.92 -20.20 1.88
CA LEU A 332 -8.67 -19.64 1.36
C LEU A 332 -8.78 -18.12 1.38
N LEU A 333 -8.21 -17.38 0.43
CA LEU A 333 -8.23 -15.92 0.48
C LEU A 333 -9.64 -15.38 0.26
N SER A 334 -10.07 -14.51 1.16
CA SER A 334 -11.25 -13.69 0.93
C SER A 334 -10.97 -12.62 -0.13
N LYS A 335 -12.03 -12.14 -0.79
CA LYS A 335 -11.90 -11.04 -1.76
C LYS A 335 -11.27 -9.79 -1.14
N ARG A 336 -11.62 -9.51 0.11
CA ARG A 336 -11.07 -8.39 0.89
C ARG A 336 -9.57 -8.55 1.10
N GLU A 337 -9.08 -9.74 1.43
CA GLU A 337 -7.64 -9.97 1.63
C GLU A 337 -6.84 -9.75 0.34
N VAL A 338 -7.36 -10.20 -0.80
CA VAL A 338 -6.73 -9.96 -2.11
C VAL A 338 -6.70 -8.45 -2.44
N LYS A 339 -7.80 -7.73 -2.17
CA LYS A 339 -7.88 -6.27 -2.35
C LYS A 339 -6.91 -5.52 -1.45
N LEU A 340 -6.78 -5.92 -0.18
CA LEU A 340 -5.84 -5.31 0.76
C LEU A 340 -4.38 -5.61 0.36
N ALA A 341 -4.08 -6.83 -0.09
CA ALA A 341 -2.75 -7.17 -0.61
C ALA A 341 -2.38 -6.31 -1.83
N PHE A 342 -3.36 -6.03 -2.72
CA PHE A 342 -3.20 -5.13 -3.85
C PHE A 342 -2.88 -3.70 -3.40
N VAL A 343 -3.71 -3.08 -2.56
CA VAL A 343 -3.54 -1.66 -2.25
C VAL A 343 -2.34 -1.40 -1.33
N TRP A 344 -2.07 -2.31 -0.40
CA TRP A 344 -0.88 -2.19 0.47
C TRP A 344 0.41 -2.50 -0.26
N SER A 345 0.35 -3.10 -1.44
CA SER A 345 1.53 -3.25 -2.27
C SER A 345 1.93 -1.95 -2.94
N GLN A 346 1.05 -0.96 -3.09
CA GLN A 346 1.35 0.32 -3.74
C GLN A 346 2.09 1.29 -2.80
N LEU A 347 2.77 2.27 -3.41
CA LEU A 347 3.35 3.42 -2.73
C LEU A 347 2.47 4.66 -2.91
N PRO A 348 2.55 5.66 -2.02
CA PRO A 348 1.69 6.84 -2.07
C PRO A 348 1.76 7.55 -3.43
N VAL A 349 0.59 7.83 -4.01
CA VAL A 349 0.43 8.68 -5.19
C VAL A 349 -0.01 10.05 -4.72
N VAL A 350 0.71 11.09 -5.15
CA VAL A 350 0.47 12.44 -4.64
C VAL A 350 -0.85 12.99 -5.11
N ASP A 351 -1.05 12.89 -6.41
CA ASP A 351 -2.24 13.40 -7.08
C ASP A 351 -3.01 12.25 -7.73
N GLU A 352 -3.86 11.61 -6.93
CA GLU A 352 -4.73 10.50 -7.33
C GLU A 352 -5.84 10.89 -8.32
N ILE A 353 -6.17 12.19 -8.45
CA ILE A 353 -7.15 12.66 -9.42
C ILE A 353 -6.49 12.75 -10.79
N ASN A 354 -5.39 13.50 -10.89
CA ASN A 354 -4.69 13.66 -12.17
C ASN A 354 -3.91 12.40 -12.59
N ASN A 355 -3.58 11.52 -11.64
CA ASN A 355 -2.90 10.25 -11.89
C ASN A 355 -3.75 9.04 -11.47
N LEU A 356 -5.06 9.09 -11.71
CA LEU A 356 -6.00 8.02 -11.34
C LEU A 356 -5.51 6.65 -11.78
N ARG A 357 -5.06 6.52 -13.04
CA ARG A 357 -4.51 5.28 -13.56
C ARG A 357 -3.41 4.71 -12.67
N ARG A 358 -2.48 5.54 -12.21
CA ARG A 358 -1.37 5.08 -11.38
C ARG A 358 -1.83 4.73 -9.98
N PHE A 359 -2.82 5.45 -9.45
CA PHE A 359 -3.44 5.17 -8.16
C PHE A 359 -4.20 3.84 -8.15
N THR A 360 -4.83 3.46 -9.27
CA THR A 360 -5.69 2.26 -9.38
C THR A 360 -5.03 1.04 -10.01
N THR A 361 -3.74 1.11 -10.36
CA THR A 361 -3.00 0.02 -11.01
C THR A 361 -1.66 -0.30 -10.35
N LEU A 362 -1.12 -1.49 -10.64
CA LEU A 362 0.18 -1.95 -10.16
C LEU A 362 1.26 -1.82 -11.25
N THR A 363 2.45 -1.38 -10.85
CA THR A 363 3.70 -1.66 -11.58
C THR A 363 4.11 -3.13 -11.40
N LEU A 364 5.16 -3.57 -12.10
CA LEU A 364 5.69 -4.92 -11.95
C LEU A 364 6.10 -5.22 -10.50
N PHE A 365 6.77 -4.28 -9.83
CA PHE A 365 7.22 -4.51 -8.45
C PHE A 365 6.11 -4.35 -7.41
N ASP A 366 5.08 -3.54 -7.69
CA ASP A 366 3.86 -3.55 -6.86
C ASP A 366 3.10 -4.90 -7.01
N PHE A 367 3.10 -5.49 -8.22
CA PHE A 367 2.54 -6.81 -8.48
C PHE A 367 3.28 -7.91 -7.71
N ILE A 368 4.62 -7.92 -7.75
CA ILE A 368 5.44 -8.88 -6.99
C ILE A 368 5.19 -8.72 -5.48
N GLU A 369 5.10 -7.49 -4.97
CA GLU A 369 4.76 -7.25 -3.56
C GLU A 369 3.33 -7.71 -3.23
N ALA A 370 2.35 -7.49 -4.10
CA ALA A 370 0.98 -7.95 -3.89
C ALA A 370 0.91 -9.48 -3.78
N LEU A 371 1.62 -10.20 -4.66
CA LEU A 371 1.80 -11.65 -4.56
C LEU A 371 2.44 -12.05 -3.24
N ALA A 372 3.49 -11.34 -2.82
CA ALA A 372 4.19 -11.64 -1.56
C ALA A 372 3.29 -11.44 -0.33
N ARG A 373 2.56 -10.31 -0.25
CA ARG A 373 1.60 -10.02 0.82
C ARG A 373 0.48 -11.06 0.87
N MET A 374 -0.09 -11.37 -0.29
CA MET A 374 -1.11 -12.40 -0.43
C MET A 374 -0.61 -13.77 0.04
N THR A 375 0.62 -14.13 -0.32
CA THR A 375 1.22 -15.41 0.10
C THR A 375 1.47 -15.45 1.60
N ASP A 376 1.82 -14.32 2.20
CA ASP A 376 2.05 -14.23 3.63
C ASP A 376 0.76 -14.52 4.42
N VAL A 377 -0.37 -14.00 3.93
CA VAL A 377 -1.72 -14.27 4.44
C VAL A 377 -2.15 -15.70 4.18
N LEU A 378 -2.02 -16.17 2.93
CA LEU A 378 -2.38 -17.54 2.54
C LEU A 378 -1.62 -18.57 3.39
N CYS A 379 -0.35 -18.29 3.68
CA CYS A 379 0.56 -19.13 4.45
C CYS A 379 0.60 -20.58 3.92
N PRO A 380 1.05 -20.79 2.67
CA PRO A 380 0.94 -22.09 2.01
C PRO A 380 1.63 -23.22 2.80
N PRO A 381 1.10 -24.45 2.74
CA PRO A 381 1.72 -25.61 3.37
C PRO A 381 3.19 -25.80 2.93
N THR A 382 3.98 -26.41 3.80
CA THR A 382 5.35 -26.83 3.48
C THR A 382 5.33 -28.01 2.53
N GLU A 383 6.46 -28.25 1.86
CA GLU A 383 6.63 -29.45 1.02
C GLU A 383 6.42 -30.72 1.85
N GLU A 384 6.97 -30.78 3.08
CA GLU A 384 6.80 -31.91 4.01
C GLU A 384 5.33 -32.17 4.35
N GLU A 385 4.55 -31.13 4.67
CA GLU A 385 3.12 -31.27 4.97
C GLU A 385 2.31 -31.72 3.75
N ILE A 386 2.64 -31.22 2.55
CA ILE A 386 1.97 -31.64 1.32
C ILE A 386 2.30 -33.09 0.99
N THR A 387 3.55 -33.49 1.13
CA THR A 387 3.97 -34.88 0.95
C THR A 387 3.27 -35.79 1.95
N ALA A 388 3.19 -35.40 3.23
CA ALA A 388 2.47 -36.15 4.25
C ALA A 388 0.95 -36.22 3.97
N TYR A 389 0.35 -35.13 3.47
CA TYR A 389 -1.06 -35.07 3.10
C TYR A 389 -1.39 -35.97 1.90
N ALA A 390 -0.52 -35.99 0.89
CA ALA A 390 -0.73 -36.78 -0.32
C ALA A 390 -0.60 -38.30 -0.08
N GLY A 391 0.15 -38.71 0.95
CA GLY A 391 0.36 -40.12 1.30
C GLY A 391 1.03 -40.95 0.21
N ASP A 392 0.89 -42.29 0.30
CA ASP A 392 1.44 -43.25 -0.66
C ASP A 392 0.61 -43.39 -1.95
N GLU A 393 -0.58 -42.81 -2.04
CA GLU A 393 -1.46 -42.88 -3.22
C GLU A 393 -0.88 -42.15 -4.45
N MET A 394 0.24 -41.44 -4.31
CA MET A 394 0.85 -40.70 -5.39
C MET A 394 1.90 -41.53 -6.13
N THR A 395 1.44 -42.31 -7.10
CA THR A 395 2.29 -42.75 -8.20
C THR A 395 2.75 -41.53 -9.01
N ALA A 396 3.98 -41.07 -8.77
CA ALA A 396 4.82 -40.27 -9.67
C ALA A 396 4.43 -38.81 -10.01
N SER A 397 3.68 -38.06 -9.19
CA SER A 397 3.44 -36.62 -9.41
C SER A 397 4.35 -35.72 -8.56
N SER A 398 4.78 -34.57 -9.06
CA SER A 398 5.67 -33.65 -8.33
C SER A 398 4.96 -32.98 -7.13
N THR A 399 5.70 -32.51 -6.12
CA THR A 399 5.16 -31.75 -4.97
C THR A 399 4.25 -30.60 -5.40
N THR A 400 4.57 -29.94 -6.51
CA THR A 400 3.75 -28.90 -7.13
C THR A 400 2.35 -29.38 -7.52
N ALA A 401 2.24 -30.59 -8.08
CA ALA A 401 0.96 -31.15 -8.49
C ALA A 401 0.08 -31.49 -7.29
N ALA A 402 0.68 -32.01 -6.20
CA ALA A 402 0.00 -32.26 -4.94
C ALA A 402 -0.49 -30.95 -4.30
N LEU A 403 0.34 -29.90 -4.27
CA LEU A 403 -0.06 -28.58 -3.75
C LEU A 403 -1.22 -27.98 -4.56
N ARG A 404 -1.21 -28.13 -5.89
CA ARG A 404 -2.30 -27.66 -6.75
C ARG A 404 -3.58 -28.44 -6.51
N ASP A 405 -3.49 -29.76 -6.37
CA ASP A 405 -4.66 -30.59 -6.09
C ASP A 405 -5.27 -30.27 -4.72
N TYR A 406 -4.41 -30.05 -3.71
CA TYR A 406 -4.81 -29.58 -2.39
C TYR A 406 -5.67 -28.31 -2.48
N TYR A 407 -5.16 -27.24 -3.11
CA TYR A 407 -5.93 -25.99 -3.21
C TYR A 407 -7.19 -26.12 -4.06
N ARG A 408 -7.17 -26.94 -5.12
CA ARG A 408 -8.38 -27.22 -5.91
C ARG A 408 -9.47 -27.84 -5.06
N ARG A 409 -9.13 -28.82 -4.21
CA ARG A 409 -10.08 -29.49 -3.31
C ARG A 409 -10.63 -28.53 -2.27
N VAL A 410 -9.77 -27.73 -1.63
CA VAL A 410 -10.21 -26.72 -0.66
C VAL A 410 -11.11 -25.67 -1.33
N ALA A 411 -10.77 -25.23 -2.54
CA ALA A 411 -11.61 -24.32 -3.33
C ALA A 411 -12.95 -24.95 -3.75
N ALA A 412 -13.00 -26.27 -3.90
CA ALA A 412 -14.23 -27.03 -4.16
C ALA A 412 -15.09 -27.26 -2.90
N GLY A 413 -14.66 -26.77 -1.74
CA GLY A 413 -15.41 -26.83 -0.47
C GLY A 413 -14.93 -27.90 0.50
N GLU A 414 -13.83 -28.61 0.21
CA GLU A 414 -13.20 -29.44 1.22
C GLU A 414 -12.59 -28.57 2.34
N PRO A 415 -12.57 -29.06 3.60
CA PRO A 415 -11.99 -28.30 4.70
C PRO A 415 -10.49 -28.08 4.48
N ASP A 416 -10.00 -26.89 4.84
CA ASP A 416 -8.57 -26.55 4.84
C ASP A 416 -7.85 -27.32 5.98
N ARG A 417 -7.50 -28.59 5.71
CA ARG A 417 -6.90 -29.50 6.70
C ARG A 417 -5.48 -29.10 7.11
N LEU A 418 -4.79 -28.33 6.26
CA LEU A 418 -3.45 -27.80 6.52
C LEU A 418 -3.51 -26.31 6.91
N ARG A 419 -4.68 -25.82 7.33
CA ARG A 419 -4.87 -24.44 7.79
C ARG A 419 -3.94 -24.11 8.94
N ARG A 420 -3.23 -22.99 8.84
CA ARG A 420 -2.29 -22.51 9.86
C ARG A 420 -2.87 -21.39 10.71
N LEU A 421 -2.46 -21.35 11.98
CA LEU A 421 -2.82 -20.27 12.92
C LEU A 421 -2.18 -18.93 12.57
N SER A 422 -1.04 -18.93 11.88
CA SER A 422 -0.33 -17.72 11.44
C SER A 422 -0.90 -17.13 10.13
N ARG A 423 -2.21 -17.27 9.92
CA ARG A 423 -2.92 -16.80 8.74
C ARG A 423 -3.67 -15.52 9.06
N GLY A 424 -3.61 -14.56 8.16
CA GLY A 424 -4.27 -13.26 8.29
C GLY A 424 -3.24 -12.16 8.59
N PHE A 425 -3.57 -10.93 8.18
CA PHE A 425 -2.63 -9.82 8.23
C PHE A 425 -2.20 -9.40 9.65
N SER A 426 -3.07 -9.58 10.64
CA SER A 426 -2.79 -9.24 12.04
C SER A 426 -2.18 -10.39 12.84
N THR A 427 -1.99 -11.57 12.24
CA THR A 427 -1.45 -12.73 12.97
C THR A 427 0.08 -12.73 12.96
N PRO A 428 0.73 -13.05 14.09
CA PRO A 428 2.18 -13.19 14.13
C PRO A 428 2.68 -14.22 13.12
N ASN A 429 3.65 -13.81 12.31
CA ASN A 429 4.26 -14.66 11.31
C ASN A 429 5.22 -15.68 11.94
N THR A 430 5.00 -16.96 11.70
CA THR A 430 5.83 -18.06 12.24
C THR A 430 6.86 -18.60 11.26
N ARG A 431 6.79 -18.19 9.98
CA ARG A 431 7.65 -18.70 8.91
C ARG A 431 8.26 -17.59 8.06
N PRO A 432 9.47 -17.80 7.51
CA PRO A 432 10.07 -16.90 6.54
C PRO A 432 9.18 -16.71 5.31
N LEU A 433 9.06 -15.48 4.84
CA LEU A 433 8.29 -15.16 3.63
C LEU A 433 8.84 -15.89 2.40
N VAL A 434 10.16 -16.04 2.30
CA VAL A 434 10.83 -16.69 1.17
C VAL A 434 10.34 -18.13 0.92
N SER A 435 10.17 -18.93 1.99
CA SER A 435 9.67 -20.30 1.88
C SER A 435 8.21 -20.34 1.45
N LYS A 436 7.39 -19.40 1.97
CA LYS A 436 5.99 -19.27 1.58
C LYS A 436 5.89 -18.85 0.10
N PHE A 437 6.65 -17.84 -0.32
CA PHE A 437 6.66 -17.31 -1.67
C PHE A 437 7.17 -18.33 -2.69
N GLY A 438 8.15 -19.17 -2.32
CA GLY A 438 8.60 -20.29 -3.15
C GLY A 438 7.46 -21.26 -3.53
N ALA A 439 6.61 -21.61 -2.57
CA ALA A 439 5.44 -22.46 -2.83
C ALA A 439 4.42 -21.78 -3.78
N LEU A 440 4.19 -20.46 -3.63
CA LEU A 440 3.38 -19.72 -4.60
C LEU A 440 4.01 -19.75 -6.00
N VAL A 441 5.32 -19.54 -6.11
CA VAL A 441 6.02 -19.57 -7.41
C VAL A 441 5.85 -20.92 -8.09
N GLN A 442 5.89 -22.04 -7.37
CA GLN A 442 5.61 -23.36 -7.93
C GLN A 442 4.18 -23.45 -8.52
N LEU A 443 3.18 -22.87 -7.84
CA LEU A 443 1.82 -22.79 -8.37
C LEU A 443 1.74 -21.92 -9.62
N LEU A 444 2.43 -20.78 -9.63
CA LEU A 444 2.49 -19.88 -10.78
C LEU A 444 3.15 -20.55 -12.00
N GLN A 445 4.21 -21.34 -11.78
CA GLN A 445 4.86 -22.14 -12.83
C GLN A 445 3.88 -23.15 -13.43
N ALA A 446 3.20 -23.93 -12.59
CA ALA A 446 2.23 -24.92 -13.05
C ALA A 446 1.04 -24.28 -13.79
N HIS A 447 0.59 -23.12 -13.32
CA HIS A 447 -0.45 -22.32 -13.97
C HIS A 447 0.00 -21.84 -15.35
N ALA A 448 1.17 -21.22 -15.44
CA ALA A 448 1.73 -20.74 -16.70
C ALA A 448 1.90 -21.86 -17.73
N MET A 449 2.46 -23.01 -17.31
CA MET A 449 2.62 -24.19 -18.18
C MET A 449 1.27 -24.75 -18.65
N GLY A 450 0.26 -24.76 -17.78
CA GLY A 450 -1.09 -25.19 -18.12
C GLY A 450 -1.78 -24.24 -19.11
N MET A 451 -1.60 -22.93 -18.96
CA MET A 451 -2.16 -21.94 -19.90
C MET A 451 -1.55 -22.06 -21.30
N THR A 452 -0.28 -22.43 -21.40
CA THR A 452 0.46 -22.46 -22.67
C THR A 452 0.66 -23.86 -23.24
N ASN A 453 0.11 -24.90 -22.59
CA ASN A 453 0.34 -26.31 -22.91
C ASN A 453 1.82 -26.61 -23.18
N SER A 454 2.70 -26.17 -22.28
CA SER A 454 4.15 -26.26 -22.46
C SER A 454 4.79 -27.23 -21.48
N ASP A 455 5.76 -27.99 -21.96
CA ASP A 455 6.46 -29.00 -21.16
C ASP A 455 7.62 -28.41 -20.32
N ASN A 456 8.04 -27.19 -20.62
CA ASN A 456 9.08 -26.49 -19.85
C ASN A 456 8.76 -25.00 -19.65
N MET A 457 9.36 -24.43 -18.61
CA MET A 457 9.10 -23.05 -18.20
C MET A 457 9.56 -22.02 -19.24
N ARG A 458 10.68 -22.25 -19.93
CA ARG A 458 11.20 -21.29 -20.91
C ARG A 458 10.21 -21.12 -22.08
N ASP A 459 9.62 -22.20 -22.55
CA ASP A 459 8.63 -22.16 -23.63
C ASP A 459 7.29 -21.58 -23.16
N ALA A 460 6.88 -21.87 -21.93
CA ALA A 460 5.72 -21.24 -21.31
C ALA A 460 5.88 -19.71 -21.20
N VAL A 461 7.03 -19.21 -20.74
CA VAL A 461 7.33 -17.77 -20.71
C VAL A 461 7.22 -17.16 -22.12
N LYS A 462 7.85 -17.77 -23.12
CA LYS A 462 7.80 -17.28 -24.50
C LYS A 462 6.37 -17.23 -25.04
N ARG A 463 5.57 -18.27 -24.78
CA ARG A 463 4.18 -18.34 -25.24
C ARG A 463 3.28 -17.36 -24.50
N LEU A 464 3.45 -17.16 -23.19
CA LEU A 464 2.73 -16.10 -22.45
C LEU A 464 2.99 -14.72 -23.05
N LEU A 465 4.25 -14.42 -23.36
CA LEU A 465 4.62 -13.16 -24.00
C LEU A 465 4.09 -13.04 -25.45
N ALA A 466 3.99 -14.14 -26.19
CA ALA A 466 3.36 -14.17 -27.50
C ALA A 466 1.85 -13.90 -27.41
N LEU A 467 1.15 -14.62 -26.53
CA LEU A 467 -0.28 -14.43 -26.25
C LEU A 467 -0.59 -13.00 -25.80
N ALA A 468 0.30 -12.41 -24.99
CA ALA A 468 0.15 -11.03 -24.57
C ALA A 468 0.20 -10.06 -25.75
N LYS A 469 1.02 -10.32 -26.78
CA LYS A 469 1.10 -9.49 -28.00
C LYS A 469 -0.09 -9.68 -28.93
N GLU A 470 -0.66 -10.89 -28.99
CA GLU A 470 -1.84 -11.19 -29.81
C GLU A 470 -3.13 -10.57 -29.27
N GLY A 471 -3.19 -10.32 -27.95
CA GLY A 471 -4.33 -9.65 -27.30
C GLY A 471 -4.34 -8.12 -27.45
N PHE A 472 -3.36 -7.52 -28.12
CA PHE A 472 -3.23 -6.08 -28.36
C PHE A 472 -3.62 -5.67 -29.78
#